data_AF-X1JE24-F1
#
_entry.id   AF-X1JE24-F1
#
_cell.length_a   1.000
_cell.length_b   1.000
_cell.length_c   1.000
_cell.angle_alpha   90.00
_cell.angle_beta   90.00
_cell.angle_gamma   90.00
#
_symmetry.space_group_name_H-M   'P 1'
#
loop_
_entity.id
_entity.type
_entity.pdbx_description
1 polymer ?
#
loop_
_entity_poly.entity_id
_entity_poly.type
_entity_poly.pdbx_seq_one_letter_code
_entity_poly.pdbx_strand_id
1 'polypeptide(L)' 'MKHGIMELDKIVDRLSGEAGELFNRFYSFEIYTGSQKITAEMEDWVKKRFGSVERVERQQIVSIKNKRGIKRH' A
#
# COMPACT_ATOMS: atom_id res chain seq x y z
N MET A 1 16.79 9.58 -6.71
CA MET A 1 15.46 9.98 -6.17
C MET A 1 15.08 8.99 -5.07
N LYS A 2 14.52 9.44 -3.95
CA LYS A 2 13.99 8.53 -2.92
C LYS A 2 12.64 8.00 -3.43
N HIS A 3 12.63 6.79 -3.99
CA HIS A 3 11.38 6.10 -4.29
C HIS A 3 10.78 5.61 -2.97
N GLY A 4 9.65 6.20 -2.58
CA GLY A 4 8.92 5.79 -1.38
C GLY A 4 8.08 4.55 -1.66
N ILE A 5 7.74 3.80 -0.61
CA ILE A 5 6.87 2.61 -0.72
C ILE A 5 5.50 2.88 -1.38
N MET A 6 5.08 4.16 -1.42
CA MET A 6 3.85 4.60 -2.08
C MET A 6 3.89 4.50 -3.61
N GLU A 7 5.07 4.41 -4.22
CA GLU A 7 5.23 4.26 -5.69
C GLU A 7 5.62 2.84 -6.09
N LEU A 8 5.57 1.89 -5.16
CA LEU A 8 6.08 0.55 -5.40
C LEU A 8 5.36 -0.16 -6.54
N ASP A 9 4.08 0.11 -6.73
CA ASP A 9 3.30 -0.33 -7.87
C ASP A 9 3.93 0.07 -9.20
N LYS A 10 4.23 1.36 -9.35
CA LYS A 10 4.83 1.92 -10.56
C LYS A 10 6.24 1.40 -10.77
N ILE A 11 6.96 1.08 -9.70
CA ILE A 11 8.32 0.52 -9.78
C ILE A 11 8.25 -0.92 -10.27
N VAL A 12 7.34 -1.73 -9.72
CA VAL A 12 7.13 -3.13 -10.13
C VAL A 12 6.67 -3.20 -11.59
N ASP A 13 5.75 -2.32 -12.00
CA ASP A 13 5.26 -2.26 -13.39
C ASP A 13 6.34 -1.86 -14.41
N ARG A 14 7.39 -1.16 -13.97
CA ARG A 14 8.53 -0.74 -14.82
C ARG A 14 9.66 -1.75 -14.88
N LEU A 15 9.58 -2.85 -14.14
CA LEU A 15 10.61 -3.89 -14.20
C LEU A 15 10.65 -4.48 -15.62
N SER A 16 11.85 -4.75 -16.13
CA SER A 16 12.02 -5.52 -17.36
C SER A 16 11.43 -6.92 -17.19
N GLY A 17 11.05 -7.58 -18.30
CA GLY A 17 10.37 -8.89 -18.25
C GLY A 17 11.04 -9.90 -17.32
N GLU A 18 12.35 -10.10 -17.44
CA GLU A 18 13.12 -11.00 -16.58
C GLU A 18 13.11 -10.58 -15.09
N ALA A 19 13.30 -9.29 -14.82
CA ALA A 19 13.28 -8.78 -13.45
C ALA A 19 11.88 -8.85 -12.82
N GLY A 20 10.83 -8.60 -13.61
CA GLY A 20 9.43 -8.72 -13.22
C GLY A 20 9.05 -10.18 -12.95
N GLU A 21 9.50 -11.11 -13.79
CA GLU A 21 9.32 -12.55 -13.58
C GLU A 21 10.01 -13.02 -12.30
N LEU A 22 11.26 -12.62 -12.07
CA LEU A 22 11.98 -12.92 -10.83
C LEU A 22 11.25 -12.33 -9.63
N PHE A 23 10.85 -11.06 -9.67
CA PHE A 23 10.09 -10.43 -8.59
C PHE A 23 8.81 -11.20 -8.28
N ASN A 24 7.99 -11.48 -9.29
CA ASN A 24 6.74 -12.21 -9.15
C ASN A 24 6.92 -13.68 -8.75
N ARG A 25 8.09 -14.27 -8.98
CA ARG A 25 8.43 -15.63 -8.51
C ARG A 25 8.60 -15.68 -6.99
N PHE A 26 9.18 -14.64 -6.39
CA PHE A 26 9.48 -14.62 -4.95
C PHE A 26 8.47 -13.84 -4.12
N TYR A 27 7.82 -12.84 -4.71
CA TYR A 27 6.95 -11.92 -4.01
C TYR A 27 5.53 -11.95 -4.59
N SER A 28 4.54 -11.71 -3.74
CA SER A 28 3.21 -11.26 -4.17
C SER A 28 3.04 -9.81 -3.75
N PHE A 29 2.54 -9.00 -4.67
CA PHE A 29 2.31 -7.58 -4.49
C PHE A 29 0.83 -7.29 -4.70
N GLU A 30 0.19 -6.66 -3.72
CA GLU A 30 -1.23 -6.35 -3.74
C GLU A 30 -1.44 -4.90 -3.29
N ILE A 31 -2.29 -4.17 -3.99
CA ILE A 31 -2.73 -2.83 -3.61
C ILE A 31 -4.21 -2.89 -3.26
N TYR A 32 -4.55 -2.36 -2.09
CA TYR A 32 -5.93 -2.23 -1.66
C TYR A 32 -6.25 -0.76 -1.45
N THR A 33 -7.28 -0.26 -2.12
CA THR A 33 -7.83 1.07 -1.87
C THR A 33 -9.10 0.93 -1.06
N GLY A 34 -9.09 1.47 0.16
CA GLY A 34 -10.24 1.49 1.05
C GLY A 34 -10.80 2.89 1.18
N SER A 35 -12.12 2.98 1.28
CA SER A 35 -12.79 4.18 1.76
C SER A 35 -13.47 3.91 3.09
N GLN A 36 -13.41 4.89 3.98
CA GLN A 36 -14.22 4.93 5.20
C GLN A 36 -14.81 6.32 5.34
N LYS A 37 -15.97 6.41 5.99
CA LYS A 37 -16.59 7.69 6.30
C LYS A 37 -16.31 8.04 7.75
N ILE A 38 -15.71 9.19 8.00
CA ILE A 38 -15.49 9.66 9.37
C ILE A 38 -16.80 10.23 9.92
N THR A 39 -17.13 9.91 11.17
CA THR A 39 -18.31 10.46 11.83
C THR A 39 -18.05 11.92 12.21
N ALA A 40 -19.12 12.74 12.25
CA ALA A 40 -19.00 14.16 12.57
C ALA A 40 -18.29 14.42 13.91
N GLU A 41 -18.55 13.57 14.91
CA GLU A 41 -17.93 13.63 16.24
C GLU A 41 -16.40 13.44 16.20
N MET A 42 -15.89 12.72 15.20
CA MET A 42 -14.46 12.42 15.07
C MET A 42 -13.72 13.43 14.18
N GLU A 43 -14.41 14.30 13.44
CA GLU A 43 -13.77 15.19 12.47
C GLU A 43 -12.68 16.07 13.09
N ASP A 44 -12.97 16.72 14.22
CA ASP A 44 -12.03 17.64 14.87
C ASP A 44 -10.80 16.91 15.41
N TRP A 45 -11.02 15.72 15.98
CA TRP A 45 -9.92 14.86 16.41
C TRP A 45 -9.06 14.42 15.24
N VAL A 46 -9.68 14.01 14.11
CA VAL A 46 -8.97 13.59 12.90
C VAL A 46 -8.18 14.75 12.29
N LYS A 47 -8.77 15.94 12.17
CA LYS A 47 -8.09 17.15 11.68
C LYS A 47 -6.89 17.48 12.56
N LYS A 48 -7.05 17.44 13.88
CA LYS A 48 -5.96 17.73 14.83
C LYS A 48 -4.84 16.70 14.78
N ARG A 49 -5.16 15.41 14.62
CA ARG A 49 -4.18 14.31 14.69
C ARG A 49 -3.48 14.05 13.36
N PHE A 50 -4.22 14.11 12.25
CA PHE A 50 -3.78 13.68 10.93
C PHE A 50 -3.77 14.81 9.88
N GLY A 51 -4.31 15.98 10.21
CA GLY A 51 -4.31 17.17 9.35
C GLY A 51 -5.39 17.21 8.28
N SER A 52 -5.99 16.08 7.90
CA SER A 52 -7.03 16.01 6.87
C SER A 52 -7.96 14.83 7.07
N VAL A 53 -9.28 15.10 7.09
CA VAL A 53 -10.33 14.07 7.11
C VAL A 53 -10.32 13.27 5.81
N GLU A 54 -10.31 13.97 4.68
CA GLU A 54 -10.30 13.37 3.34
C GLU A 54 -9.16 12.36 3.14
N ARG A 55 -7.97 12.67 3.68
CA ARG A 55 -6.81 11.78 3.63
C ARG A 55 -7.01 10.51 4.48
N VAL A 56 -7.76 10.59 5.56
CA VAL A 56 -8.04 9.42 6.43
C VAL A 56 -9.21 8.60 5.88
N GLU A 57 -10.15 9.26 5.20
CA GLU A 57 -11.26 8.62 4.50
C GLU A 57 -10.80 7.79 3.30
N ARG A 58 -9.73 8.21 2.60
CA ARG A 58 -9.18 7.46 1.47
C ARG A 58 -7.82 6.87 1.81
N GLN A 59 -7.76 5.55 1.92
CA GLN A 59 -6.55 4.83 2.30
C GLN A 59 -6.07 3.94 1.16
N GLN A 60 -4.77 3.93 0.94
CA GLN A 60 -4.11 2.96 0.08
C GLN A 60 -3.20 2.10 0.95
N ILE A 61 -3.43 0.80 0.91
CA ILE A 61 -2.63 -0.22 1.60
C ILE A 61 -1.83 -0.95 0.55
N VAL A 62 -0.51 -0.98 0.76
CA VAL A 62 0.44 -1.70 -0.10
C VAL A 62 0.91 -2.93 0.64
N SER A 63 0.63 -4.12 0.11
CA SER A 63 0.98 -5.41 0.69
C SER A 63 2.04 -6.09 -0.17
N ILE A 64 3.15 -6.47 0.45
CA ILE A 64 4.22 -7.25 -0.18
C ILE A 64 4.44 -8.48 0.69
N LYS A 65 4.29 -9.67 0.14
CA LYS A 65 4.52 -10.92 0.87
C LYS A 65 5.62 -11.72 0.16
N ASN A 66 6.57 -12.24 0.93
CA ASN A 66 7.54 -13.20 0.42
C ASN A 66 6.88 -14.59 0.39
N LYS A 67 6.75 -15.17 -0.80
CA LYS A 67 6.11 -16.48 -1.03
C LYS A 67 6.86 -17.63 -0.36
N ARG A 68 8.17 -17.51 -0.13
CA ARG A 68 9.02 -18.55 0.47
C ARG A 68 9.14 -18.47 1.99
N GLY A 69 8.70 -17.37 2.60
CA GLY A 69 8.73 -17.17 4.05
C GLY A 69 7.53 -17.75 4.79
N ILE A 70 6.48 -18.20 4.08
CA ILE A 70 5.28 -18.79 4.69
C ILE A 70 5.60 -20.25 5.02
N LYS A 71 6.06 -20.52 6.25
CA LYS A 71 5.98 -21.88 6.81
C LYS A 71 4.50 -22.23 6.90
N ARG A 72 4.03 -23.13 6.04
CA ARG A 72 2.74 -23.80 6.23
C ARG A 72 2.89 -24.70 7.46
N HIS A 73 2.18 -24.35 8.53
CA HIS A 73 1.95 -25.25 9.66
C HIS A 73 0.79 -26.17 9.34
#